data_AF-A0A933HLD5-F1
#
_entry.id   AF-A0A933HLD5-F1
#
_cell.length_a   1.000
_cell.length_b   1.000
_cell.length_c   1.000
_cell.angle_alpha   90.00
_cell.angle_beta   90.00
_cell.angle_gamma   90.00
#
_symmetry.space_group_name_H-M   'P 1'
#
loop_
_entity.id
_entity.type
_entity.pdbx_description
1 polymer ?
#
loop_
_entity_poly.entity_id
_entity_poly.type
_entity_poly.pdbx_seq_one_letter_code
_entity_poly.pdbx_strand_id
1 'polypeptide(L)'
;MTQLGFPVTRHSSPVTRVTRHFFTMKRILFVSAVIGICLLFFGLLSLGITFATRSLTPKAVAPTVFLPLVATGPGIIEPTQRIQPGDLQYLGAFRLPDDAARPRTFEYGGNAMTFNPDGDPGGANDGFPGSLFVTGHERMAYGELPDGNQVAEINIPAPLNSRDVSALNQSAFLQNFQNVAQGFFVGLDEIPRVGMAYLNTSATGPKIHLAWGQHLQPDPPVASHAWFDPNLAAPNLRGTWFIGNQ
;
A
#
# COMPACT_ATOMS: atom_id res chain seq x y z
N MET A 1 47.67 50.13 -10.58
CA MET A 1 46.87 51.35 -10.83
C MET A 1 45.62 51.25 -9.98
N THR A 2 45.44 52.29 -9.19
CA THR A 2 44.53 52.43 -8.03
C THR A 2 43.11 52.83 -8.48
N GLN A 3 42.16 52.82 -7.52
CA GLN A 3 40.84 53.52 -7.51
C GLN A 3 39.68 52.70 -8.14
N LEU A 4 38.46 52.59 -7.58
CA LEU A 4 37.74 53.34 -6.53
C LEU A 4 36.58 52.47 -5.98
N GLY A 5 36.32 52.57 -4.68
CA GLY A 5 35.10 52.05 -4.05
C GLY A 5 33.98 53.09 -4.03
N PHE A 6 32.73 52.62 -3.94
CA PHE A 6 31.58 53.40 -3.50
C PHE A 6 30.77 52.61 -2.46
N PRO A 7 30.38 53.22 -1.33
CA PRO A 7 29.66 52.56 -0.25
C PRO A 7 28.13 52.58 -0.48
N VAL A 8 27.47 51.46 -0.18
CA VAL A 8 26.00 51.38 -0.13
C VAL A 8 25.54 51.80 1.27
N THR A 9 24.82 52.91 1.33
CA THR A 9 24.18 53.51 2.51
C THR A 9 23.04 52.66 3.05
N ARG A 10 23.09 52.32 4.34
CA ARG A 10 21.95 51.76 5.10
C ARG A 10 20.91 52.86 5.35
N HIS A 11 19.67 52.60 4.94
CA HIS A 11 18.51 53.34 5.43
C HIS A 11 17.91 52.62 6.64
N SER A 12 18.02 53.24 7.82
CA SER A 12 17.26 52.92 9.02
C SER A 12 16.06 53.87 9.12
N SER A 13 14.84 53.34 9.05
CA SER A 13 13.60 54.05 9.39
C SER A 13 13.11 53.62 10.79
N PRO A 14 12.66 54.55 11.65
CA PRO A 14 12.13 54.24 12.98
C PRO A 14 10.60 54.13 13.01
N VAL A 15 10.07 53.84 14.21
CA VAL A 15 8.65 53.97 14.65
C VAL A 15 7.80 52.72 14.31
N THR A 16 7.03 52.07 15.19
CA THR A 16 6.19 52.55 16.30
C THR A 16 5.95 51.46 17.36
N ARG A 17 5.88 51.87 18.63
CA ARG A 17 5.52 51.08 19.81
C ARG A 17 4.02 51.27 20.10
N VAL A 18 3.15 50.32 19.72
CA VAL A 18 1.72 50.26 20.13
C VAL A 18 1.31 48.78 20.02
N THR A 19 1.17 47.97 21.07
CA THR A 19 -0.09 47.74 21.80
C THR A 19 0.18 46.68 22.89
N ARG A 20 0.27 47.07 24.16
CA ARG A 20 0.27 46.13 25.31
C ARG A 20 -1.04 46.27 26.09
N HIS A 21 -2.21 46.15 25.47
CA HIS A 21 -3.50 46.22 26.21
C HIS A 21 -4.56 45.21 25.75
N PHE A 22 -4.24 44.27 24.85
CA PHE A 22 -5.23 43.32 24.30
C PHE A 22 -5.25 41.92 24.94
N PHE A 23 -4.38 41.63 25.92
CA PHE A 23 -4.18 40.25 26.38
C PHE A 23 -4.94 39.86 27.67
N THR A 24 -5.62 40.79 28.34
CA THR A 24 -6.21 40.50 29.67
C THR A 24 -7.71 40.19 29.64
N MET A 25 -8.43 40.51 28.55
CA MET A 25 -9.90 40.45 28.52
C MET A 25 -10.49 39.12 28.00
N LYS A 26 -9.69 38.25 27.36
CA LYS A 26 -10.16 36.95 26.83
C LYS A 26 -10.22 35.82 27.86
N ARG A 27 -9.63 35.98 29.06
CA ARG A 27 -9.61 34.93 30.09
C ARG A 27 -10.85 34.88 30.98
N ILE A 28 -11.65 35.95 31.03
CA ILE A 28 -12.81 36.05 31.93
C ILE A 28 -14.09 35.46 31.28
N LEU A 29 -14.19 35.49 29.95
CA LEU A 29 -15.34 34.91 29.23
C LEU A 29 -15.30 33.38 29.08
N PHE A 30 -14.15 32.73 29.30
CA PHE A 30 -14.01 31.28 29.13
C PHE A 30 -14.41 30.48 30.37
N VAL A 31 -14.41 31.09 31.56
CA VAL A 31 -14.71 30.40 32.83
C VAL A 31 -16.22 30.27 33.08
N SER A 32 -17.05 31.17 32.52
CA SER A 32 -18.51 31.12 32.71
C SER A 32 -19.24 30.14 31.79
N ALA A 33 -18.63 29.70 30.67
CA ALA A 33 -19.26 28.76 29.74
C ALA A 33 -19.14 27.28 30.17
N VAL A 34 -18.15 26.95 31.01
CA VAL A 34 -17.89 25.56 31.45
C VAL A 34 -18.81 25.13 32.60
N ILE A 35 -19.29 26.08 33.42
CA ILE A 35 -20.16 25.78 34.57
C ILE A 35 -21.63 25.57 34.14
N GLY A 36 -22.07 26.18 33.03
CA GLY A 36 -23.44 26.03 32.52
C GLY A 36 -23.75 24.68 31.85
N ILE A 37 -22.75 24.00 31.29
CA ILE A 37 -22.94 22.73 30.57
C ILE A 37 -22.97 21.52 31.54
N CYS A 38 -22.35 21.63 32.72
CA CYS A 38 -22.36 20.56 33.71
C CYS A 38 -23.72 20.37 34.42
N LEU A 39 -24.62 21.35 34.40
CA LEU A 39 -25.94 21.25 35.05
C LEU A 39 -27.07 20.74 34.13
N LEU A 40 -26.82 20.61 32.82
CA LEU A 40 -27.76 19.98 31.88
C LEU A 40 -27.61 18.45 31.80
N PHE A 41 -26.55 17.87 32.38
CA PHE A 41 -26.29 16.43 32.33
C PHE A 41 -26.88 15.61 33.49
N PHE A 42 -27.44 16.26 34.52
CA PHE A 42 -27.97 15.55 35.71
C PHE A 42 -29.49 15.40 35.77
N GLY A 43 -30.23 15.79 34.71
CA GLY A 43 -31.70 15.87 34.74
C GLY A 43 -32.50 14.83 33.94
N LEU A 44 -31.86 13.88 33.25
CA LEU A 44 -32.55 12.90 32.38
C LEU A 44 -32.08 11.47 32.66
N LEU A 45 -32.34 11.00 33.88
CA LEU A 45 -32.16 9.60 34.26
C LEU A 45 -33.44 9.08 34.94
N SER A 46 -34.55 8.99 34.20
CA SER A 46 -35.72 8.20 34.62
C SER A 46 -36.76 8.01 33.49
N LEU A 47 -36.37 7.35 32.40
CA LEU A 47 -37.35 6.59 31.60
C LEU A 47 -36.84 5.16 31.44
N GLY A 48 -37.47 4.23 32.15
CA GLY A 48 -37.21 2.81 32.03
C GLY A 48 -37.61 2.32 30.64
N ILE A 49 -36.62 2.02 29.81
CA ILE A 49 -36.79 1.30 28.55
C ILE A 49 -36.42 -0.16 28.84
N THR A 50 -37.43 -1.01 28.96
CA THR A 50 -37.25 -2.46 29.03
C THR A 50 -36.81 -2.95 27.65
N PHE A 51 -35.53 -3.28 27.49
CA PHE A 51 -35.04 -3.98 26.30
C PHE A 51 -35.49 -5.44 26.35
N ALA A 52 -36.42 -5.80 25.46
CA ALA A 52 -36.69 -7.21 25.15
C ALA A 52 -35.48 -7.78 24.40
N THR A 53 -34.69 -8.64 25.07
CA THR A 53 -33.60 -9.39 24.44
C THR A 53 -34.19 -10.47 23.54
N ARG A 54 -34.29 -10.18 22.24
CA ARG A 54 -34.59 -11.22 21.24
C ARG A 54 -33.32 -12.05 21.04
N SER A 55 -33.30 -13.25 21.61
CA SER A 55 -32.27 -14.25 21.32
C SER A 55 -32.36 -14.64 19.85
N LEU A 56 -31.46 -14.13 19.02
CA LEU A 56 -31.26 -14.62 17.67
C LEU A 56 -30.31 -15.81 17.75
N THR A 57 -30.86 -17.01 17.61
CA THR A 57 -30.06 -18.22 17.41
C THR A 57 -29.26 -18.02 16.13
N PRO A 58 -27.91 -18.04 16.16
CA PRO A 58 -27.13 -17.93 14.94
C PRO A 58 -27.42 -19.17 14.08
N LYS A 59 -28.06 -18.95 12.93
CA LYS A 59 -28.20 -19.98 11.90
C LYS A 59 -26.78 -20.32 11.46
N ALA A 60 -26.33 -21.54 11.73
CA ALA A 60 -25.05 -22.05 11.29
C ALA A 60 -25.01 -21.97 9.75
N VAL A 61 -24.30 -20.98 9.22
CA VAL A 61 -23.93 -20.93 7.82
C VAL A 61 -22.73 -21.85 7.69
N ALA A 62 -22.94 -23.04 7.13
CA ALA A 62 -21.83 -23.90 6.76
C ALA A 62 -20.94 -23.13 5.78
N PRO A 63 -19.64 -22.91 6.07
CA PRO A 63 -18.75 -22.31 5.10
C PRO A 63 -18.67 -23.26 3.90
N THR A 64 -19.19 -22.82 2.76
CA THR A 64 -18.91 -23.49 1.49
C THR A 64 -17.48 -23.14 1.14
N VAL A 65 -16.56 -24.04 1.48
CA VAL A 65 -15.14 -23.92 1.13
C VAL A 65 -15.01 -24.18 -0.37
N PHE A 66 -14.75 -23.13 -1.14
CA PHE A 66 -14.22 -23.27 -2.49
C PHE A 66 -12.74 -23.60 -2.35
N LEU A 67 -12.38 -24.86 -2.57
CA LEU A 67 -10.99 -25.29 -2.72
C LEU A 67 -10.50 -24.80 -4.09
N PRO A 68 -9.50 -23.92 -4.20
CA PRO A 68 -8.72 -23.85 -5.42
C PRO A 68 -7.94 -25.17 -5.51
N LEU A 69 -8.39 -26.05 -6.41
CA LEU A 69 -7.67 -27.25 -6.78
C LEU A 69 -6.41 -26.82 -7.55
N VAL A 70 -5.27 -26.67 -6.87
CA VAL A 70 -3.95 -27.03 -7.41
C VAL A 70 -3.04 -27.46 -6.26
N ALA A 71 -3.00 -28.77 -6.00
CA ALA A 71 -1.88 -29.45 -5.35
C ALA A 71 -1.94 -30.93 -5.73
N THR A 72 -1.55 -31.27 -6.96
CA THR A 72 -1.27 -32.66 -7.33
C THR A 72 0.15 -33.03 -6.91
N GLY A 73 0.38 -33.04 -5.59
CA GLY A 73 1.56 -33.59 -4.93
C GLY A 73 1.11 -34.47 -3.75
N PRO A 74 1.88 -35.49 -3.35
CA PRO A 74 1.47 -36.42 -2.30
C PRO A 74 1.48 -35.72 -0.94
N GLY A 75 0.34 -35.17 -0.54
CA GLY A 75 0.15 -34.54 0.75
C GLY A 75 -1.00 -33.54 0.69
N ILE A 76 -2.22 -34.02 0.92
CA ILE A 76 -3.37 -33.14 1.17
C ILE A 76 -3.06 -32.42 2.49
N ILE A 77 -2.67 -31.16 2.43
CA ILE A 77 -2.54 -30.31 3.62
C ILE A 77 -3.98 -30.01 4.05
N GLU A 78 -4.45 -30.66 5.11
CA GLU A 78 -5.69 -30.27 5.77
C GLU A 78 -5.59 -28.77 6.10
N PRO A 79 -6.56 -27.92 5.72
CA PRO A 79 -6.47 -26.46 5.83
C PRO A 79 -6.38 -25.93 7.28
N THR A 80 -6.36 -26.83 8.27
CA THR A 80 -6.17 -26.55 9.70
C THR A 80 -4.75 -26.84 10.19
N GLN A 81 -3.89 -27.45 9.39
CA GLN A 81 -2.53 -27.79 9.80
C GLN A 81 -1.63 -26.55 9.70
N ARG A 82 -1.06 -26.15 10.82
CA ARG A 82 -0.07 -25.07 10.87
C ARG A 82 1.15 -25.46 10.04
N ILE A 83 1.46 -24.68 9.01
CA ILE A 83 2.69 -24.81 8.22
C ILE A 83 3.90 -24.78 9.17
N GLN A 84 4.73 -25.81 9.10
CA GLN A 84 6.00 -25.93 9.80
C GLN A 84 7.15 -25.62 8.85
N PRO A 85 8.34 -25.23 9.36
CA PRO A 85 9.52 -25.04 8.51
C PRO A 85 9.88 -26.26 7.66
N GLY A 86 9.61 -27.48 8.16
CA GLY A 86 9.84 -28.73 7.44
C GLY A 86 8.90 -28.97 6.25
N ASP A 87 7.79 -28.22 6.16
CA ASP A 87 6.86 -28.27 5.04
C ASP A 87 7.36 -27.44 3.84
N LEU A 88 8.43 -26.66 4.02
CA LEU A 88 8.99 -25.78 3.00
C LEU A 88 10.19 -26.46 2.33
N GLN A 89 10.07 -26.70 1.03
CA GLN A 89 11.17 -27.18 0.19
C GLN A 89 11.64 -26.07 -0.74
N TYR A 90 12.96 -25.80 -0.74
CA TYR A 90 13.56 -24.93 -1.74
C TYR A 90 13.65 -25.67 -3.09
N LEU A 91 12.93 -25.17 -4.09
CA LEU A 91 12.90 -25.75 -5.43
C LEU A 91 13.98 -25.17 -6.36
N GLY A 92 14.53 -24.00 -6.04
CA GLY A 92 15.50 -23.29 -6.86
C GLY A 92 15.15 -21.83 -7.03
N ALA A 93 15.77 -21.21 -8.04
CA ALA A 93 15.52 -19.82 -8.43
C ALA A 93 15.38 -19.70 -9.95
N PHE A 94 14.90 -18.55 -10.40
CA PHE A 94 14.89 -18.13 -11.79
C PHE A 94 15.23 -16.63 -11.88
N ARG A 95 15.63 -16.17 -13.06
CA ARG A 95 15.95 -14.77 -13.35
C ARG A 95 14.70 -13.99 -13.76
N LEU A 96 14.65 -12.73 -13.37
CA LEU A 96 13.68 -11.77 -13.91
C LEU A 96 14.10 -11.34 -15.33
N PRO A 97 13.17 -10.85 -16.16
CA PRO A 97 13.54 -10.19 -17.41
C PRO A 97 14.42 -8.98 -17.11
N ASP A 98 15.50 -8.81 -17.85
CA ASP A 98 16.49 -7.75 -17.64
C ASP A 98 17.00 -7.25 -18.99
N ASP A 99 16.77 -5.96 -19.27
CA ASP A 99 17.23 -5.25 -20.48
C ASP A 99 16.80 -3.76 -20.54
N ALA A 100 15.96 -3.30 -19.61
CA ALA A 100 15.35 -1.97 -19.70
C ALA A 100 15.91 -0.98 -18.67
N ALA A 101 15.88 0.31 -19.03
CA ALA A 101 16.37 1.40 -18.18
C ALA A 101 15.33 1.81 -17.12
N ARG A 102 15.80 2.43 -16.04
CA ARG A 102 14.95 3.09 -15.02
C ARG A 102 13.88 3.99 -15.69
N PRO A 103 12.60 3.94 -15.25
CA PRO A 103 12.06 3.14 -14.14
C PRO A 103 11.64 1.71 -14.52
N ARG A 104 11.73 1.33 -15.81
CA ARG A 104 11.24 0.04 -16.34
C ARG A 104 12.27 -1.06 -16.15
N THR A 105 12.68 -1.31 -14.92
CA THR A 105 13.64 -2.37 -14.58
C THR A 105 13.28 -2.98 -13.24
N PHE A 106 13.74 -4.19 -12.96
CA PHE A 106 13.64 -4.78 -11.63
C PHE A 106 14.85 -4.47 -10.74
N GLU A 107 15.89 -3.81 -11.27
CA GLU A 107 16.99 -3.29 -10.45
C GLU A 107 16.44 -2.40 -9.35
N TYR A 108 16.91 -2.60 -8.12
CA TYR A 108 16.40 -1.89 -6.94
C TYR A 108 14.86 -1.88 -6.93
N GLY A 109 14.23 -2.98 -7.32
CA GLY A 109 12.78 -3.13 -7.34
C GLY A 109 12.31 -4.20 -6.37
N GLY A 110 11.15 -4.79 -6.66
CA GLY A 110 10.62 -5.92 -5.90
C GLY A 110 10.09 -5.58 -4.52
N ASN A 111 9.80 -4.30 -4.25
CA ASN A 111 9.14 -3.85 -3.01
C ASN A 111 7.86 -4.63 -2.70
N ALA A 112 7.09 -4.94 -3.73
CA ALA A 112 5.92 -5.78 -3.63
C ALA A 112 5.85 -6.79 -4.76
N MET A 113 5.26 -7.93 -4.42
CA MET A 113 4.97 -9.01 -5.35
C MET A 113 3.71 -9.74 -4.90
N THR A 114 2.93 -10.24 -5.86
CA THR A 114 1.79 -11.11 -5.57
C THR A 114 1.57 -12.16 -6.67
N PHE A 115 0.97 -13.29 -6.31
CA PHE A 115 0.75 -14.43 -7.18
C PHE A 115 -0.66 -14.41 -7.78
N ASN A 116 -0.74 -14.59 -9.10
CA ASN A 116 -1.98 -14.79 -9.81
C ASN A 116 -2.09 -16.26 -10.26
N PRO A 117 -3.00 -17.07 -9.65
CA PRO A 117 -3.13 -18.48 -9.96
C PRO A 117 -3.67 -18.75 -11.37
N ASP A 118 -4.38 -17.78 -11.96
CA ASP A 118 -4.97 -17.88 -13.31
C ASP A 118 -4.02 -17.32 -14.39
N GLY A 119 -2.82 -16.89 -13.99
CA GLY A 119 -1.78 -16.37 -14.88
C GLY A 119 -1.15 -17.45 -15.76
N ASP A 120 -0.52 -17.00 -16.85
CA ASP A 120 0.17 -17.85 -17.83
C ASP A 120 -0.63 -19.10 -18.32
N PRO A 121 -1.90 -18.96 -18.74
CA PRO A 121 -2.73 -20.12 -19.11
C PRO A 121 -2.24 -20.86 -20.37
N GLY A 122 -1.38 -20.23 -21.17
CA GLY A 122 -0.71 -20.81 -22.34
C GLY A 122 0.76 -21.16 -22.09
N GLY A 123 1.18 -21.16 -20.83
CA GLY A 123 2.55 -21.40 -20.41
C GLY A 123 3.06 -22.81 -20.71
N ALA A 124 4.34 -23.03 -20.42
CA ALA A 124 4.95 -24.34 -20.55
C ALA A 124 4.31 -25.33 -19.54
N ASN A 125 4.19 -26.60 -19.94
CA ASN A 125 3.79 -27.67 -19.03
C ASN A 125 4.96 -28.11 -18.14
N ASP A 126 5.51 -27.16 -17.37
CA ASP A 126 6.74 -27.34 -16.57
C ASP A 126 6.48 -27.56 -15.07
N GLY A 127 5.20 -27.53 -14.67
CA GLY A 127 4.75 -27.74 -13.29
C GLY A 127 4.64 -26.46 -12.45
N PHE A 128 4.88 -25.28 -13.04
CA PHE A 128 4.85 -24.00 -12.35
C PHE A 128 3.81 -23.04 -12.95
N PRO A 129 2.50 -23.33 -12.80
CA PRO A 129 1.45 -22.50 -13.37
C PRO A 129 1.34 -21.15 -12.67
N GLY A 130 0.62 -20.22 -13.31
CA GLY A 130 0.36 -18.90 -12.77
C GLY A 130 1.40 -17.86 -13.18
N SER A 131 1.30 -16.69 -12.57
CA SER A 131 2.18 -15.56 -12.85
C SER A 131 2.43 -14.74 -11.59
N LEU A 132 3.42 -13.84 -11.68
CA LEU A 132 3.74 -12.89 -10.62
C LEU A 132 3.53 -11.47 -11.12
N PHE A 133 2.77 -10.69 -10.36
CA PHE A 133 2.83 -9.23 -10.45
C PHE A 133 3.95 -8.74 -9.55
N VAL A 134 4.87 -7.95 -10.10
CA VAL A 134 6.06 -7.48 -9.38
C VAL A 134 6.24 -5.98 -9.63
N THR A 135 6.54 -5.22 -8.59
CA THR A 135 6.96 -3.82 -8.74
C THR A 135 8.39 -3.77 -9.26
N GLY A 136 8.63 -2.93 -10.27
CA GLY A 136 9.97 -2.56 -10.74
C GLY A 136 10.69 -1.62 -9.79
N HIS A 137 11.66 -0.90 -10.34
CA HIS A 137 12.56 0.01 -9.65
C HIS A 137 11.79 0.93 -8.69
N GLU A 138 12.27 1.09 -7.45
CA GLU A 138 11.57 1.90 -6.45
C GLU A 138 11.33 3.34 -6.92
N ARG A 139 10.19 3.91 -6.51
CA ARG A 139 9.98 5.35 -6.58
C ARG A 139 10.98 6.04 -5.65
N MET A 140 11.62 7.11 -6.13
CA MET A 140 12.66 7.82 -5.37
C MET A 140 12.15 9.14 -4.81
N ALA A 141 12.65 9.49 -3.63
CA ALA A 141 12.26 10.70 -2.89
C ALA A 141 12.57 11.98 -3.66
N TYR A 142 11.92 13.07 -3.26
CA TYR A 142 12.14 14.42 -3.81
C TYR A 142 11.93 14.54 -5.33
N GLY A 143 11.17 13.61 -5.92
CA GLY A 143 10.82 13.63 -7.33
C GLY A 143 11.93 13.19 -8.28
N GLU A 144 12.98 12.50 -7.80
CA GLU A 144 14.06 12.00 -8.66
C GLU A 144 13.55 10.94 -9.64
N LEU A 145 12.68 10.04 -9.19
CA LEU A 145 12.04 9.02 -10.02
C LEU A 145 10.56 8.88 -9.62
N PRO A 146 9.70 9.86 -10.00
CA PRO A 146 8.33 9.95 -9.52
C PRO A 146 7.41 8.87 -10.14
N ASP A 147 7.87 8.22 -11.21
CA ASP A 147 7.19 7.15 -11.93
C ASP A 147 7.81 5.77 -11.68
N GLY A 148 8.60 5.61 -10.61
CA GLY A 148 9.04 4.30 -10.11
C GLY A 148 7.89 3.48 -9.50
N ASN A 149 8.21 2.29 -9.00
CA ASN A 149 7.26 1.26 -8.55
C ASN A 149 6.22 0.88 -9.62
N GLN A 150 6.60 0.94 -10.92
CA GLN A 150 5.75 0.43 -12.00
C GLN A 150 5.52 -1.07 -11.81
N VAL A 151 4.35 -1.57 -12.19
CA VAL A 151 4.02 -2.99 -12.04
C VAL A 151 4.22 -3.68 -13.38
N ALA A 152 4.81 -4.87 -13.37
CA ALA A 152 4.83 -5.80 -14.49
C ALA A 152 4.25 -7.15 -14.08
N GLU A 153 3.76 -7.93 -15.04
CA GLU A 153 3.39 -9.33 -14.84
C GLU A 153 4.37 -10.22 -15.60
N ILE A 154 4.91 -11.23 -14.92
CA ILE A 154 5.86 -12.19 -15.48
C ILE A 154 5.36 -13.62 -15.31
N ASN A 155 5.75 -14.51 -16.20
CA ASN A 155 5.54 -15.93 -16.00
C ASN A 155 6.52 -16.52 -14.97
N ILE A 156 6.26 -17.76 -14.54
CA ILE A 156 7.10 -18.50 -13.60
C ILE A 156 7.71 -19.70 -14.34
N PRO A 157 8.96 -19.62 -14.81
CA PRO A 157 9.61 -20.80 -15.38
C PRO A 157 9.98 -21.79 -14.28
N ALA A 158 10.16 -23.06 -14.65
CA ALA A 158 10.72 -24.06 -13.75
C ALA A 158 12.00 -23.54 -13.04
N PRO A 159 12.01 -23.46 -11.70
CA PRO A 159 13.16 -22.99 -10.95
C PRO A 159 14.30 -24.02 -11.03
N LEU A 160 15.53 -23.52 -11.03
CA LEU A 160 16.72 -24.36 -11.02
C LEU A 160 17.48 -24.17 -9.71
N ASN A 161 17.80 -25.29 -9.04
CA ASN A 161 18.71 -25.27 -7.90
C ASN A 161 20.17 -25.26 -8.38
N SER A 162 20.64 -24.06 -8.73
CA SER A 162 22.00 -23.81 -9.18
C SER A 162 22.64 -22.68 -8.39
N ARG A 163 23.97 -22.74 -8.25
CA ARG A 163 24.79 -21.63 -7.74
C ARG A 163 25.31 -20.73 -8.87
N ASP A 164 25.18 -21.16 -10.12
CA ASP A 164 25.51 -20.38 -11.30
C ASP A 164 24.25 -19.63 -11.77
N VAL A 165 24.29 -18.30 -11.62
CA VAL A 165 23.18 -17.41 -12.00
C VAL A 165 22.90 -17.49 -13.50
N SER A 166 23.93 -17.70 -14.33
CA SER A 166 23.77 -17.76 -15.79
C SER A 166 23.04 -19.02 -16.24
N ALA A 167 23.07 -20.09 -15.44
CA ALA A 167 22.36 -21.34 -15.69
C ALA A 167 20.87 -21.28 -15.31
N LEU A 168 20.43 -20.28 -14.55
CA LEU A 168 19.04 -20.17 -14.13
C LEU A 168 18.13 -19.85 -15.32
N ASN A 169 16.96 -20.48 -15.35
CA ASN A 169 15.90 -20.14 -16.29
C ASN A 169 15.49 -18.67 -16.11
N GLN A 170 15.08 -18.02 -17.19
CA GLN A 170 14.67 -16.62 -17.19
C GLN A 170 13.18 -16.53 -17.47
N SER A 171 12.48 -15.74 -16.65
CA SER A 171 11.08 -15.41 -16.87
C SER A 171 10.92 -14.41 -18.03
N ALA A 172 9.71 -14.31 -18.53
CA ALA A 172 9.30 -13.41 -19.60
C ALA A 172 8.12 -12.53 -19.14
N PHE A 173 8.01 -11.34 -19.72
CA PHE A 173 6.85 -10.49 -19.50
C PHE A 173 5.60 -11.10 -20.12
N LEU A 174 4.55 -11.24 -19.32
CA LEU A 174 3.18 -11.39 -19.79
C LEU A 174 2.52 -10.03 -20.01
N GLN A 175 2.82 -9.08 -19.13
CA GLN A 175 2.49 -7.66 -19.26
C GLN A 175 3.72 -6.82 -18.88
N ASN A 176 4.14 -5.93 -19.77
CA ASN A 176 5.26 -5.02 -19.51
C ASN A 176 4.94 -4.01 -18.40
N PHE A 177 5.98 -3.34 -17.88
CA PHE A 177 5.85 -2.30 -16.87
C PHE A 177 4.80 -1.24 -17.20
N GLN A 178 3.91 -0.98 -16.24
CA GLN A 178 2.90 0.08 -16.29
C GLN A 178 2.89 0.88 -14.99
N ASN A 179 2.78 2.21 -15.11
CA ASN A 179 2.61 3.09 -13.97
C ASN A 179 1.13 3.09 -13.51
N VAL A 180 0.68 1.98 -12.94
CA VAL A 180 -0.71 1.81 -12.49
C VAL A 180 -1.12 2.79 -11.39
N ALA A 181 -0.15 3.30 -10.63
CA ALA A 181 -0.34 4.23 -9.52
C ALA A 181 -0.15 5.70 -9.91
N GLN A 182 -0.11 6.02 -11.22
CA GLN A 182 0.13 7.37 -11.70
C GLN A 182 -0.88 8.37 -11.11
N GLY A 183 -0.36 9.42 -10.46
CA GLY A 183 -1.19 10.45 -9.83
C GLY A 183 -1.80 10.05 -8.49
N PHE A 184 -1.57 8.83 -8.01
CA PHE A 184 -1.96 8.36 -6.69
C PHE A 184 -0.78 8.43 -5.71
N PHE A 185 -1.10 8.39 -4.41
CA PHE A 185 -0.12 8.40 -3.32
C PHE A 185 0.88 9.57 -3.37
N VAL A 186 0.45 10.72 -3.88
CA VAL A 186 1.27 11.93 -3.94
C VAL A 186 1.68 12.32 -2.51
N GLY A 187 2.99 12.53 -2.32
CA GLY A 187 3.56 12.86 -1.01
C GLY A 187 3.96 11.64 -0.16
N LEU A 188 3.81 10.40 -0.68
CA LEU A 188 4.32 9.17 -0.07
C LEU A 188 5.56 8.66 -0.82
N ASP A 189 6.57 9.52 -0.88
CA ASP A 189 7.75 9.36 -1.75
C ASP A 189 9.05 9.13 -0.95
N GLU A 190 9.02 9.36 0.37
CA GLU A 190 10.19 9.24 1.23
C GLU A 190 10.46 7.78 1.62
N ILE A 191 11.23 7.05 0.79
CA ILE A 191 11.54 5.62 0.97
C ILE A 191 10.21 4.82 1.03
N PRO A 192 9.53 4.70 -0.13
CA PRO A 192 8.20 4.12 -0.19
C PRO A 192 8.20 2.67 0.31
N ARG A 193 7.12 2.29 0.98
CA ARG A 193 6.84 0.92 1.42
C ARG A 193 5.58 0.45 0.71
N VAL A 194 5.73 -0.47 -0.23
CA VAL A 194 4.61 -0.93 -1.07
C VAL A 194 4.27 -2.37 -0.71
N GLY A 195 2.97 -2.70 -0.66
CA GLY A 195 2.46 -4.06 -0.55
C GLY A 195 1.47 -4.35 -1.66
N MET A 196 1.46 -5.59 -2.16
CA MET A 196 0.51 -6.08 -3.18
C MET A 196 -0.14 -7.38 -2.74
N ALA A 197 -1.44 -7.51 -2.98
CA ALA A 197 -2.18 -8.76 -2.80
C ALA A 197 -3.21 -8.97 -3.91
N TYR A 198 -3.10 -10.06 -4.67
CA TYR A 198 -4.11 -10.50 -5.61
C TYR A 198 -5.25 -11.20 -4.87
N LEU A 199 -6.48 -10.75 -5.13
CA LEU A 199 -7.70 -11.37 -4.62
C LEU A 199 -8.70 -11.51 -5.75
N ASN A 200 -9.18 -12.73 -6.00
CA ASN A 200 -10.26 -13.02 -6.93
C ASN A 200 -11.47 -13.51 -6.14
N THR A 201 -12.44 -12.62 -5.91
CA THR A 201 -13.66 -12.94 -5.13
C THR A 201 -14.89 -12.88 -6.02
N SER A 202 -15.94 -13.62 -5.66
CA SER A 202 -17.21 -13.58 -6.40
C SER A 202 -17.86 -12.19 -6.41
N ALA A 203 -17.59 -11.35 -5.42
CA ALA A 203 -18.17 -10.02 -5.31
C ALA A 203 -17.49 -8.97 -6.20
N THR A 204 -16.18 -9.09 -6.40
CA THR A 204 -15.36 -8.05 -7.07
C THR A 204 -14.70 -8.52 -8.35
N GLY A 205 -14.68 -9.83 -8.61
CA GLY A 205 -13.74 -10.44 -9.55
C GLY A 205 -12.29 -10.26 -9.09
N PRO A 206 -11.33 -10.43 -10.01
CA PRO A 206 -9.91 -10.32 -9.71
C PRO A 206 -9.50 -8.86 -9.52
N LYS A 207 -8.71 -8.62 -8.48
CA LYS A 207 -8.20 -7.30 -8.06
C LYS A 207 -6.81 -7.47 -7.48
N ILE A 208 -5.96 -6.46 -7.68
CA ILE A 208 -4.69 -6.33 -6.96
C ILE A 208 -4.84 -5.18 -5.98
N HIS A 209 -4.81 -5.51 -4.70
CA HIS A 209 -4.87 -4.56 -3.60
C HIS A 209 -3.49 -3.98 -3.32
N LEU A 210 -3.44 -2.67 -3.14
CA LEU A 210 -2.23 -1.91 -2.85
C LEU A 210 -2.27 -1.35 -1.44
N ALA A 211 -1.14 -1.45 -0.75
CA ALA A 211 -0.80 -0.62 0.38
C ALA A 211 0.44 0.21 0.04
N TRP A 212 0.40 1.50 0.34
CA TRP A 212 1.47 2.44 0.03
C TRP A 212 1.75 3.30 1.26
N GLY A 213 2.94 3.15 1.81
CA GLY A 213 3.46 3.97 2.90
C GLY A 213 4.80 4.56 2.54
N GLN A 214 5.43 5.18 3.53
CA GLN A 214 6.78 5.71 3.44
C GLN A 214 7.49 5.48 4.78
N HIS A 215 8.78 5.78 4.88
CA HIS A 215 9.56 5.48 6.07
C HIS A 215 8.99 6.06 7.37
N LEU A 216 8.57 7.33 7.33
CA LEU A 216 7.88 7.99 8.44
C LEU A 216 6.40 8.16 8.13
N GLN A 217 5.55 7.70 9.05
CA GLN A 217 4.11 7.89 8.96
C GLN A 217 3.79 9.39 8.88
N PRO A 218 3.03 9.85 7.87
CA PRO A 218 2.64 11.26 7.78
C PRO A 218 1.80 11.71 8.97
N ASP A 219 2.02 12.95 9.40
CA ASP A 219 1.18 13.68 10.35
C ASP A 219 0.74 15.00 9.70
N PRO A 220 -0.57 15.17 9.38
CA PRO A 220 -1.67 14.23 9.63
C PRO A 220 -1.60 12.97 8.75
N PRO A 221 -2.27 11.86 9.15
CA PRO A 221 -2.35 10.65 8.33
C PRO A 221 -2.91 10.90 6.93
N VAL A 222 -2.41 10.15 5.95
CA VAL A 222 -2.89 10.18 4.56
C VAL A 222 -3.38 8.81 4.12
N ALA A 223 -4.35 8.80 3.22
CA ALA A 223 -4.93 7.58 2.68
C ALA A 223 -3.88 6.79 1.86
N SER A 224 -3.73 5.51 2.21
CA SER A 224 -2.59 4.67 1.83
C SER A 224 -2.98 3.37 1.12
N HIS A 225 -4.27 3.14 0.86
CA HIS A 225 -4.75 1.91 0.25
C HIS A 225 -5.50 2.16 -1.05
N ALA A 226 -5.36 1.24 -2.00
CA ALA A 226 -6.04 1.24 -3.29
C ALA A 226 -6.27 -0.20 -3.77
N TRP A 227 -6.93 -0.34 -4.91
CA TRP A 227 -6.89 -1.57 -5.72
C TRP A 227 -6.93 -1.22 -7.20
N PHE A 228 -6.45 -2.12 -8.06
CA PHE A 228 -6.56 -2.01 -9.51
C PHE A 228 -6.91 -3.36 -10.15
N ASP A 229 -7.39 -3.33 -11.38
CA ASP A 229 -7.68 -4.50 -12.20
C ASP A 229 -6.37 -5.13 -12.73
N PRO A 230 -6.25 -6.47 -12.81
CA PRO A 230 -5.00 -7.13 -13.24
C PRO A 230 -4.54 -6.84 -14.68
N ASN A 231 -5.41 -6.28 -15.53
CA ASN A 231 -5.01 -5.81 -16.86
C ASN A 231 -4.27 -4.47 -16.71
N LEU A 232 -2.94 -4.51 -16.77
CA LEU A 232 -2.08 -3.35 -16.53
C LEU A 232 -2.26 -2.25 -17.57
N ALA A 233 -2.73 -2.58 -18.78
CA ALA A 233 -3.05 -1.59 -19.81
C ALA A 233 -4.36 -0.82 -19.53
N ALA A 234 -5.22 -1.36 -18.68
CA ALA A 234 -6.46 -0.73 -18.23
C ALA A 234 -6.66 -1.00 -16.73
N PRO A 235 -5.79 -0.46 -15.86
CA PRO A 235 -5.73 -0.86 -14.45
C PRO A 235 -6.92 -0.35 -13.64
N ASN A 236 -7.66 0.67 -14.13
CA ASN A 236 -8.86 1.19 -13.47
C ASN A 236 -8.69 1.42 -11.96
N LEU A 237 -7.54 1.96 -11.54
CA LEU A 237 -7.20 2.07 -10.12
C LEU A 237 -8.27 2.86 -9.36
N ARG A 238 -8.70 2.31 -8.23
CA ARG A 238 -9.62 2.93 -7.28
C ARG A 238 -8.89 3.17 -5.97
N GLY A 239 -9.07 4.36 -5.41
CA GLY A 239 -8.34 4.81 -4.23
C GLY A 239 -8.33 6.33 -4.12
N THR A 240 -7.60 6.91 -3.17
CA THR A 240 -6.98 6.20 -2.02
C THR A 240 -7.96 6.18 -0.83
N TRP A 241 -7.84 5.21 0.08
CA TRP A 241 -8.61 5.18 1.33
C TRP A 241 -7.76 4.81 2.54
N PHE A 242 -8.33 5.05 3.73
CA PHE A 242 -7.86 4.50 5.00
C PHE A 242 -8.46 3.12 5.24
N ILE A 243 -7.77 2.30 6.05
CA ILE A 243 -8.39 1.12 6.64
C ILE A 243 -9.06 1.55 7.95
N GLY A 244 -10.36 1.27 8.08
CA GLY A 244 -11.13 1.58 9.28
C GLY A 244 -11.56 3.05 9.39
N ASN A 245 -12.04 3.44 10.57
CA ASN A 245 -12.43 4.82 10.88
C ASN A 245 -11.22 5.54 11.47
N GLN A 246 -10.48 6.29 10.64
CA GLN A 246 -9.41 7.19 11.09
C GLN A 246 -9.91 8.62 11.20
#